data_AF-A0AAU9LK29-F1
#
_entry.id   AF-A0AAU9LK29-F1
#
_cell.length_a   1.000
_cell.length_b   1.000
_cell.length_c   1.000
_cell.angle_alpha   90.00
_cell.angle_beta   90.00
_cell.angle_gamma   90.00
#
_symmetry.space_group_name_H-M   'P 1'
#
loop_
_entity.id
_entity.type
_entity.pdbx_description
1 polymer ?
#
loop_
_entity_poly.entity_id
_entity_poly.type
_entity_poly.pdbx_seq_one_letter_code
_entity_poly.pdbx_strand_id
1 'polypeptide(L)'
;MGMTNSGPVFLNNHPRGLPPSRMRLTMDMKQDNRNKTTSSVASCIDSSTSRQKAPIQANGQEQETISEIFPVLTRDIEGPFFAVDVECVATGNGTNDRDVARIAVVDEDERVVFDQYVKPTKPIVSYLTQLTGITERNLVDAPALEEALVQLKEILPVESVIVGQSIKKDLKWLMLEKPTDYKGEFDVADLFRLPMQSTNGVVRYRYFSLRHVAKYLLGHKYPGGGS
;
A
#
# COMPACT_ATOMS: atom_id res chain seq x y z
N MET A 1 35.48 59.52 0.03
CA MET A 1 34.82 59.35 -1.29
C MET A 1 34.39 57.89 -1.38
N GLY A 2 33.13 57.47 -1.54
CA GLY A 2 31.78 58.04 -1.65
C GLY A 2 30.86 56.80 -1.69
N MET A 3 29.77 56.77 -0.90
CA MET A 3 28.36 56.81 -1.36
C MET A 3 27.97 55.68 -2.35
N THR A 4 26.84 54.97 -2.32
CA THR A 4 25.62 54.83 -1.49
C THR A 4 24.77 53.73 -2.17
N ASN A 5 23.87 53.08 -1.41
CA ASN A 5 22.53 52.58 -1.77
C ASN A 5 22.25 51.83 -3.09
N SER A 6 21.54 50.70 -2.95
CA SER A 6 20.11 50.50 -3.28
C SER A 6 19.87 49.11 -3.89
N GLY A 7 19.02 48.31 -3.23
CA GLY A 7 18.53 47.04 -3.80
C GLY A 7 17.42 47.27 -4.82
N PRO A 8 16.84 46.17 -5.35
CA PRO A 8 15.46 46.17 -5.82
C PRO A 8 14.58 45.28 -4.93
N VAL A 9 13.44 45.87 -4.56
CA VAL A 9 12.22 45.22 -4.09
C VAL A 9 11.38 44.87 -5.34
N PHE A 10 10.39 43.98 -5.15
CA PHE A 10 9.24 43.66 -6.02
C PHE A 10 9.47 42.50 -7.01
N LEU A 11 8.56 41.53 -7.21
CA LEU A 11 7.11 41.50 -6.98
C LEU A 11 6.65 40.06 -6.70
N ASN A 12 6.01 39.84 -5.55
CA ASN A 12 5.13 38.69 -5.31
C ASN A 12 3.91 38.85 -6.22
N ASN A 13 3.72 37.95 -7.19
CA ASN A 13 2.46 37.87 -7.93
C ASN A 13 2.24 36.46 -8.51
N HIS A 14 1.64 35.57 -7.74
CA HIS A 14 0.79 34.53 -8.30
C HIS A 14 -0.48 34.35 -7.46
N PRO A 15 -1.65 34.28 -8.12
CA PRO A 15 -2.94 34.43 -7.47
C PRO A 15 -3.31 33.19 -6.66
N ARG A 16 -3.80 33.42 -5.45
CA ARG A 16 -4.45 32.42 -4.60
C ARG A 16 -5.67 31.87 -5.36
N GLY A 17 -5.55 30.64 -5.86
CA GLY A 17 -6.70 29.88 -6.33
C GLY A 17 -7.64 29.62 -5.17
N LEU A 18 -8.87 30.11 -5.27
CA LEU A 18 -9.96 29.81 -4.34
C LEU A 18 -10.22 28.29 -4.34
N PRO A 19 -10.46 27.67 -3.17
CA PRO A 19 -10.90 26.27 -3.13
C PRO A 19 -12.28 26.14 -3.80
N PRO A 20 -12.53 25.05 -4.55
CA PRO A 20 -13.79 24.85 -5.26
C PRO A 20 -14.99 24.76 -4.30
N SER A 21 -16.11 25.29 -4.75
CA SER A 21 -17.35 25.47 -4.00
C SER A 21 -17.96 24.13 -3.55
N ARG A 22 -18.30 24.06 -2.26
CA ARG A 22 -18.98 22.96 -1.58
C ARG A 22 -20.33 22.68 -2.26
N MET A 23 -20.46 21.56 -2.99
CA MET A 23 -21.76 21.05 -3.44
C MET A 23 -22.61 20.73 -2.20
N ARG A 24 -23.68 21.48 -2.02
CA ARG A 24 -24.68 21.27 -0.97
C ARG A 24 -25.73 20.29 -1.52
N LEU A 25 -25.63 19.01 -1.21
CA LEU A 25 -26.73 18.07 -1.45
C LEU A 25 -27.79 18.29 -0.37
N THR A 26 -28.89 18.94 -0.74
CA THR A 26 -30.16 18.84 -0.03
C THR A 26 -30.82 17.53 -0.45
N MET A 27 -31.07 16.64 0.51
CA MET A 27 -31.92 15.45 0.28
C MET A 27 -33.14 15.55 1.19
N ASP A 28 -34.28 15.76 0.53
CA ASP A 28 -35.62 15.71 1.13
C ASP A 28 -35.93 14.31 1.64
N MET A 29 -36.40 14.23 2.88
CA MET A 29 -37.00 13.02 3.44
C MET A 29 -38.34 12.75 2.75
N LYS A 30 -38.46 11.62 2.06
CA LYS A 30 -39.76 10.96 1.85
C LYS A 30 -39.71 9.55 2.41
N GLN A 31 -40.47 9.40 3.47
CA GLN A 31 -40.73 8.17 4.19
C GLN A 31 -41.89 7.48 3.48
N ASP A 32 -41.69 6.27 2.98
CA ASP A 32 -42.81 5.40 2.60
C ASP A 32 -42.54 3.99 3.11
N ASN A 33 -43.32 3.64 4.13
CA ASN A 33 -43.35 2.38 4.84
C ASN A 33 -44.58 1.61 4.33
N ARG A 34 -44.42 0.38 3.84
CA ARG A 34 -45.54 -0.56 3.69
C ARG A 34 -45.07 -2.01 3.62
N ASN A 35 -45.27 -2.72 4.73
CA ASN A 35 -45.32 -4.17 4.82
C ASN A 35 -46.50 -4.74 4.02
N LYS A 36 -46.32 -5.92 3.40
CA LYS A 36 -47.36 -6.97 3.35
C LYS A 36 -46.82 -8.35 2.92
N THR A 37 -47.05 -9.29 3.81
CA THR A 37 -46.98 -10.76 3.70
C THR A 37 -48.08 -11.29 2.77
N THR A 38 -47.83 -12.37 2.00
CA THR A 38 -48.61 -13.63 2.01
C THR A 38 -48.04 -14.68 1.03
N SER A 39 -48.17 -15.92 1.47
CA SER A 39 -47.79 -17.23 0.92
C SER A 39 -48.40 -17.63 -0.42
N SER A 40 -47.67 -18.43 -1.21
CA SER A 40 -48.20 -19.68 -1.78
C SER A 40 -47.08 -20.64 -2.20
N VAL A 41 -47.40 -21.93 -2.05
CA VAL A 41 -46.58 -23.14 -2.20
C VAL A 41 -46.47 -23.57 -3.66
N ALA A 42 -45.28 -24.02 -4.08
CA ALA A 42 -45.11 -25.06 -5.09
C ALA A 42 -43.72 -25.72 -4.91
N SER A 43 -43.76 -27.01 -4.58
CA SER A 43 -42.63 -27.92 -4.45
C SER A 43 -42.17 -28.44 -5.81
N CYS A 44 -40.87 -28.55 -6.04
CA CYS A 44 -40.25 -29.60 -6.87
C CYS A 44 -38.80 -29.82 -6.40
N ILE A 45 -38.45 -31.08 -6.20
CA ILE A 45 -37.17 -31.60 -5.73
C ILE A 45 -36.22 -31.71 -6.93
N ASP A 46 -34.99 -31.18 -6.81
CA ASP A 46 -33.84 -31.76 -7.52
C ASP A 46 -32.55 -31.55 -6.71
N SER A 47 -31.75 -32.60 -6.71
CA SER A 47 -30.62 -32.91 -5.85
C SER A 47 -29.29 -32.35 -6.38
N SER A 48 -28.49 -31.76 -5.46
CA SER A 48 -27.02 -31.70 -5.39
C SER A 48 -26.22 -31.48 -6.69
N THR A 49 -25.43 -30.41 -6.85
CA THR A 49 -24.21 -30.15 -6.04
C THR A 49 -23.82 -28.66 -6.18
N SER A 50 -24.03 -27.86 -5.14
CA SER A 50 -23.68 -26.44 -5.11
C SER A 50 -22.20 -26.24 -4.79
N ARG A 51 -21.50 -25.46 -5.63
CA ARG A 51 -20.17 -24.94 -5.35
C ARG A 51 -20.23 -24.10 -4.08
N GLN A 52 -19.80 -24.65 -2.95
CA GLN A 52 -19.63 -23.89 -1.73
C GLN A 52 -18.48 -22.88 -1.93
N LYS A 53 -18.86 -21.62 -2.12
CA LYS A 53 -17.95 -20.49 -1.96
C LYS A 53 -17.60 -20.42 -0.47
N ALA A 54 -16.42 -20.89 -0.12
CA ALA A 54 -15.89 -20.69 1.23
C ALA A 54 -15.85 -19.18 1.53
N PRO A 55 -16.33 -18.73 2.69
CA PRO A 55 -16.25 -17.32 3.07
C PRO A 55 -14.78 -16.96 3.26
N ILE A 56 -14.31 -15.97 2.50
CA ILE A 56 -13.03 -15.32 2.71
C ILE A 56 -13.09 -14.69 4.10
N GLN A 57 -12.43 -15.32 5.07
CA GLN A 57 -12.25 -14.75 6.40
C GLN A 57 -11.33 -13.53 6.24
N ALA A 58 -11.91 -12.33 6.37
CA ALA A 58 -11.16 -11.10 6.46
C ALA A 58 -10.36 -11.12 7.76
N ASN A 59 -9.03 -11.01 7.64
CA ASN A 59 -8.15 -10.77 8.78
C ASN A 59 -8.68 -9.58 9.59
N GLY A 60 -8.72 -9.71 10.92
CA GLY A 60 -9.19 -8.68 11.83
C GLY A 60 -8.38 -7.40 11.68
N GLN A 61 -8.94 -6.41 10.99
CA GLN A 61 -8.50 -5.02 11.11
C GLN A 61 -9.25 -4.41 12.29
N GLU A 62 -8.54 -3.69 13.16
CA GLU A 62 -9.14 -2.89 14.23
C GLU A 62 -10.28 -2.04 13.66
N GLN A 63 -11.44 -2.13 14.29
CA GLN A 63 -12.66 -1.47 13.84
C GLN A 63 -12.65 -0.02 14.34
N GLU A 64 -12.29 0.91 13.46
CA GLU A 64 -12.36 2.35 13.76
C GLU A 64 -13.79 2.89 13.56
N THR A 65 -14.24 3.72 14.50
CA THR A 65 -15.50 4.49 14.35
C THR A 65 -15.25 5.81 13.62
N ILE A 66 -16.28 6.41 13.03
CA ILE A 66 -16.16 7.67 12.25
C ILE A 66 -15.54 8.81 13.07
N SER A 67 -15.82 8.86 14.37
CA SER A 67 -15.25 9.83 15.31
C SER A 67 -13.76 9.64 15.59
N GLU A 68 -13.21 8.48 15.25
CA GLU A 68 -11.81 8.09 15.49
C GLU A 68 -10.97 8.10 14.21
N ILE A 69 -11.52 8.56 13.07
CA ILE A 69 -10.74 8.79 11.85
C ILE A 69 -9.81 9.99 12.12
N PHE A 70 -8.70 9.75 12.78
CA PHE A 70 -7.61 10.71 12.84
C PHE A 70 -7.01 10.80 11.43
N PRO A 71 -6.80 12.01 10.88
CA PRO A 71 -5.95 12.13 9.71
C PRO A 71 -4.60 11.49 10.08
N VAL A 72 -4.07 10.63 9.22
CA VAL A 72 -2.71 10.08 9.42
C VAL A 72 -1.76 11.28 9.42
N LEU A 73 -1.32 11.70 10.61
CA LEU A 73 -0.42 12.84 10.79
C LEU A 73 1.02 12.33 10.69
N THR A 74 1.64 12.51 9.53
CA THR A 74 3.07 12.23 9.35
C THR A 74 3.98 13.25 10.03
N ARG A 75 3.42 14.33 10.58
CA ARG A 75 4.17 15.49 11.09
C ARG A 75 5.04 15.17 12.31
N ASP A 76 4.69 14.14 13.06
CA ASP A 76 5.39 13.75 14.29
C ASP A 76 6.31 12.54 14.05
N ILE A 77 6.44 12.08 12.80
CA ILE A 77 7.32 10.97 12.45
C ILE A 77 8.67 11.57 12.05
N GLU A 78 9.71 11.22 12.80
CA GLU A 78 11.08 11.65 12.53
C GLU A 78 11.90 10.48 11.98
N GLY A 79 12.65 10.77 10.91
CA GLY A 79 13.52 9.83 10.21
C GLY A 79 14.86 9.58 10.94
N PRO A 80 15.78 8.84 10.28
CA PRO A 80 15.90 8.70 8.83
C PRO A 80 14.87 7.74 8.21
N PHE A 81 14.43 8.02 6.98
CA PHE A 81 13.44 7.20 6.27
C PHE A 81 14.09 6.29 5.23
N PHE A 82 13.61 5.04 5.16
CA PHE A 82 14.03 4.08 4.16
C PHE A 82 12.80 3.44 3.52
N ALA A 83 12.66 3.53 2.20
CA ALA A 83 11.58 2.86 1.51
C ALA A 83 12.03 1.44 1.11
N VAL A 84 11.20 0.45 1.42
CA VAL A 84 11.48 -0.98 1.20
C VAL A 84 10.41 -1.58 0.31
N ASP A 85 10.84 -2.40 -0.65
CA ASP A 85 9.97 -3.21 -1.51
C ASP A 85 10.57 -4.61 -1.69
N VAL A 86 9.72 -5.63 -1.64
CA VAL A 86 10.12 -7.04 -1.78
C VAL A 86 9.33 -7.68 -2.91
N GLU A 87 10.07 -8.19 -3.89
CA GLU A 87 9.49 -8.98 -4.97
C GLU A 87 9.66 -10.48 -4.70
N CYS A 88 8.61 -11.23 -5.03
CA CYS A 88 8.52 -12.65 -4.73
C CYS A 88 8.18 -13.47 -5.97
N VAL A 89 8.62 -14.73 -5.97
CA VAL A 89 8.19 -15.75 -6.92
C VAL A 89 7.05 -16.58 -6.34
N ALA A 90 6.28 -17.26 -7.19
CA ALA A 90 5.26 -18.21 -6.77
C ALA A 90 5.87 -19.60 -6.59
N THR A 91 5.60 -20.21 -5.44
CA THR A 91 6.04 -21.56 -5.08
C THR A 91 4.88 -22.57 -5.03
N GLY A 92 3.70 -22.13 -5.45
CA GLY A 92 2.44 -22.88 -5.41
C GLY A 92 1.29 -22.05 -5.97
N ASN A 93 0.07 -22.59 -5.86
CA ASN A 93 -1.13 -22.02 -6.48
C ASN A 93 -1.89 -21.08 -5.54
N GLY A 94 -1.60 -21.10 -4.24
CA GLY A 94 -2.18 -20.20 -3.24
C GLY A 94 -1.64 -18.78 -3.35
N THR A 95 -2.41 -17.82 -2.83
CA THR A 95 -1.99 -16.40 -2.78
C THR A 95 -0.79 -16.17 -1.88
N ASN A 96 -0.61 -17.03 -0.87
CA ASN A 96 0.47 -16.96 0.11
C ASN A 96 1.63 -17.90 -0.21
N ASP A 97 1.54 -18.69 -1.28
CA ASP A 97 2.60 -19.59 -1.72
C ASP A 97 3.66 -18.78 -2.47
N ARG A 98 4.45 -18.03 -1.69
CA ARG A 98 5.44 -17.07 -2.17
C ARG A 98 6.77 -17.29 -1.46
N ASP A 99 7.84 -16.95 -2.16
CA ASP A 99 9.19 -16.91 -1.60
C ASP A 99 9.94 -15.69 -2.16
N VAL A 100 10.81 -15.12 -1.34
CA VAL A 100 11.52 -13.86 -1.63
C VAL A 100 12.49 -14.07 -2.77
N ALA A 101 12.54 -13.12 -3.71
CA ALA A 101 13.41 -13.21 -4.87
C ALA A 101 14.14 -11.90 -5.22
N ARG A 102 13.69 -10.75 -4.69
CA ARG A 102 14.46 -9.50 -4.75
C ARG A 102 14.07 -8.59 -3.59
N ILE A 103 15.04 -7.86 -3.07
CA ILE A 103 14.87 -6.85 -2.02
C ILE A 103 15.43 -5.55 -2.56
N ALA A 104 14.67 -4.46 -2.49
CA ALA A 104 15.12 -3.13 -2.87
C ALA A 104 14.88 -2.15 -1.73
N VAL A 105 15.87 -1.30 -1.47
CA VAL A 105 15.83 -0.24 -0.44
C VAL A 105 16.39 1.05 -1.02
N VAL A 106 15.65 2.13 -0.78
CA VAL A 106 16.08 3.49 -1.09
C VAL A 106 16.09 4.36 0.17
N ASP A 107 17.06 5.27 0.26
CA ASP A 107 17.13 6.27 1.33
C ASP A 107 16.24 7.50 1.04
N GLU A 108 16.21 8.44 1.99
CA GLU A 108 15.43 9.69 1.87
C GLU A 108 15.94 10.67 0.80
N ASP A 109 17.17 10.47 0.32
CA ASP A 109 17.77 11.21 -0.79
C ASP A 109 17.51 10.52 -2.15
N GLU A 110 16.58 9.55 -2.19
CA GLU A 110 16.22 8.75 -3.37
C GLU A 110 17.36 7.89 -3.93
N ARG A 111 18.40 7.62 -3.14
CA ARG A 111 19.51 6.74 -3.56
C ARG A 111 19.16 5.29 -3.29
N VAL A 112 19.44 4.42 -4.25
CA VAL A 112 19.38 2.97 -4.06
C VAL A 112 20.54 2.55 -3.17
N VAL A 113 20.22 2.20 -1.92
CA VAL A 113 21.22 1.78 -0.92
C VAL A 113 21.34 0.25 -0.84
N PHE A 114 20.31 -0.48 -1.29
CA PHE A 114 20.34 -1.93 -1.40
C PHE A 114 19.44 -2.39 -2.55
N ASP A 115 19.95 -3.25 -3.43
CA ASP A 115 19.16 -3.90 -4.49
C ASP A 115 19.77 -5.26 -4.77
N GLN A 116 19.13 -6.32 -4.27
CA GLN A 116 19.71 -7.66 -4.28
C GLN A 116 18.66 -8.68 -4.69
N TYR A 117 18.95 -9.45 -5.74
CA TYR A 117 18.23 -10.70 -6.02
C TYR A 117 18.58 -11.74 -4.97
N VAL A 118 17.61 -12.57 -4.60
CA VAL A 118 17.75 -13.61 -3.58
C VAL A 118 17.33 -14.94 -4.17
N LYS A 119 18.06 -16.00 -3.84
CA LYS A 119 17.72 -17.36 -4.27
C LYS A 119 16.55 -17.92 -3.46
N PRO A 120 15.41 -18.25 -4.11
CA PRO A 120 14.29 -18.88 -3.42
C PRO A 120 14.68 -20.25 -2.87
N THR A 121 14.19 -20.56 -1.67
CA THR A 121 14.45 -21.82 -0.96
C THR A 121 13.53 -22.94 -1.44
N LYS A 122 12.34 -22.59 -1.93
CA LYS A 122 11.34 -23.54 -2.43
C LYS A 122 11.35 -23.64 -3.96
N PRO A 123 10.90 -24.77 -4.53
CA PRO A 123 10.74 -24.90 -5.97
C PRO A 123 9.83 -23.82 -6.54
N ILE A 124 10.29 -23.17 -7.61
CA ILE A 124 9.57 -22.10 -8.28
C ILE A 124 8.56 -22.70 -9.25
N VAL A 125 7.29 -22.29 -9.10
CA VAL A 125 6.20 -22.63 -10.04
C VAL A 125 6.04 -21.54 -11.10
N SER A 126 6.22 -20.27 -10.71
CA SER A 126 6.19 -19.14 -11.64
C SER A 126 6.99 -17.96 -11.11
N TYR A 127 7.77 -17.32 -11.98
CA TYR A 127 8.54 -16.12 -11.65
C TYR A 127 7.69 -14.86 -11.52
N LEU A 128 6.43 -14.90 -11.97
CA LEU A 128 5.53 -13.74 -12.02
C LEU A 128 6.13 -12.55 -12.80
N THR A 129 6.98 -12.81 -13.79
CA THR A 129 7.84 -11.83 -14.48
C THR A 129 7.11 -10.57 -14.98
N GLN A 130 5.86 -10.68 -15.43
CA GLN A 130 5.09 -9.51 -15.87
C GLN A 130 4.77 -8.51 -14.74
N LEU A 131 4.74 -9.00 -13.50
CA LEU A 131 4.51 -8.20 -12.30
C LEU A 131 5.84 -7.79 -11.67
N THR A 132 6.77 -8.74 -11.50
CA THR A 132 7.97 -8.59 -10.67
C THR A 132 9.22 -8.20 -11.46
N GLY A 133 9.20 -8.39 -12.79
CA GLY A 133 10.39 -8.28 -13.65
C GLY A 133 11.44 -9.39 -13.45
N ILE A 134 11.21 -10.34 -12.53
CA ILE A 134 12.17 -11.40 -12.20
C ILE A 134 12.17 -12.47 -13.29
N THR A 135 13.36 -12.88 -13.70
CA THR A 135 13.61 -14.00 -14.61
C THR A 135 14.51 -15.04 -13.94
N GLU A 136 14.52 -16.27 -14.47
CA GLU A 136 15.43 -17.33 -14.01
C GLU A 136 16.89 -16.87 -13.96
N ARG A 137 17.34 -16.12 -14.98
CA ARG A 137 18.72 -15.60 -15.05
C ARG A 137 19.09 -14.68 -13.90
N ASN A 138 18.12 -13.95 -13.34
CA ASN A 138 18.38 -13.08 -12.20
C ASN A 138 18.71 -13.87 -10.93
N LEU A 139 18.28 -15.15 -10.84
CA LEU A 139 18.36 -15.96 -9.62
C LEU A 139 19.46 -17.03 -9.65
N VAL A 140 20.16 -17.21 -10.78
CA VAL A 140 21.16 -18.27 -10.96
C VAL A 140 22.27 -18.18 -9.91
N ASP A 141 22.85 -16.99 -9.77
CA ASP A 141 23.97 -16.70 -8.86
C ASP A 141 23.54 -15.80 -7.69
N ALA A 142 22.23 -15.74 -7.42
CA ALA A 142 21.73 -14.96 -6.30
C ALA A 142 22.15 -15.59 -4.95
N PRO A 143 22.53 -14.78 -3.95
CA PRO A 143 22.83 -15.25 -2.61
C PRO A 143 21.59 -15.85 -1.92
N ALA A 144 21.83 -16.62 -0.86
CA ALA A 144 20.75 -17.05 0.02
C ALA A 144 20.10 -15.85 0.73
N LEU A 145 18.85 -16.00 1.18
CA LEU A 145 18.14 -14.91 1.86
C LEU A 145 18.90 -14.47 3.10
N GLU A 146 19.43 -15.40 3.87
CA GLU A 146 20.17 -15.15 5.10
C GLU A 146 21.40 -14.26 4.85
N GLU A 147 22.12 -14.48 3.75
CA GLU A 147 23.30 -13.69 3.37
C GLU A 147 22.89 -12.26 2.96
N ALA A 148 21.78 -12.12 2.24
CA ALA A 148 21.24 -10.81 1.88
C ALA A 148 20.71 -10.05 3.10
N LEU A 149 20.10 -10.74 4.06
CA LEU A 149 19.60 -10.14 5.30
C LEU A 149 20.72 -9.62 6.20
N VAL A 150 21.87 -10.29 6.25
CA VAL A 150 23.05 -9.78 6.98
C VAL A 150 23.45 -8.41 6.42
N GLN A 151 23.61 -8.30 5.10
CA GLN A 151 23.97 -7.04 4.44
C GLN A 151 22.90 -5.96 4.60
N LEU A 152 21.63 -6.34 4.48
CA LEU A 152 20.50 -5.42 4.66
C LEU A 152 20.49 -4.80 6.07
N LYS A 153 20.71 -5.62 7.11
CA LYS A 153 20.75 -5.16 8.50
C LYS A 153 21.96 -4.27 8.82
N GLU A 154 23.05 -4.40 8.07
CA GLU A 154 24.19 -3.48 8.18
C GLU A 154 23.89 -2.08 7.59
N ILE A 155 22.99 -2.02 6.60
CA ILE A 155 22.62 -0.79 5.90
C ILE A 155 21.51 -0.04 6.65
N LEU A 156 20.54 -0.76 7.21
CA LEU A 156 19.38 -0.16 7.90
C LEU A 156 19.75 0.25 9.34
N PRO A 157 19.71 1.55 9.69
CA PRO A 157 19.90 1.98 11.07
C PRO A 157 18.71 1.56 11.95
N VAL A 158 18.97 1.18 13.20
CA VAL A 158 17.90 0.87 14.18
C VAL A 158 16.96 2.06 14.39
N GLU A 159 17.44 3.29 14.28
CA GLU A 159 16.61 4.50 14.42
C GLU A 159 15.73 4.79 13.19
N SER A 160 15.82 3.98 12.13
CA SER A 160 15.10 4.22 10.89
C SER A 160 13.58 4.02 10.99
N VAL A 161 12.88 4.74 10.12
CA VAL A 161 11.48 4.51 9.81
C VAL A 161 11.36 3.87 8.44
N ILE A 162 10.83 2.65 8.41
CA ILE A 162 10.63 1.88 7.19
C ILE A 162 9.32 2.28 6.52
N VAL A 163 9.36 2.62 5.24
CA VAL A 163 8.22 3.11 4.47
C VAL A 163 7.93 2.16 3.32
N GLY A 164 6.66 1.90 3.03
CA GLY A 164 6.28 1.08 1.87
C GLY A 164 4.78 0.92 1.75
N GLN A 165 4.31 0.26 0.69
CA GLN A 165 2.89 -0.09 0.56
C GLN A 165 2.67 -1.52 1.04
N SER A 166 1.77 -1.71 2.02
CA SER A 166 1.57 -3.04 2.67
C SER A 166 2.82 -3.55 3.41
N ILE A 167 3.61 -2.62 3.94
CA ILE A 167 4.98 -2.83 4.43
C ILE A 167 5.13 -3.94 5.48
N LYS A 168 4.10 -4.21 6.28
CA LYS A 168 4.11 -5.30 7.27
C LYS A 168 4.36 -6.68 6.65
N LYS A 169 3.93 -6.86 5.39
CA LYS A 169 4.14 -8.10 4.65
C LYS A 169 5.62 -8.27 4.31
N ASP A 170 6.24 -7.19 3.83
CA ASP A 170 7.65 -7.16 3.45
C ASP A 170 8.55 -7.34 4.67
N LEU A 171 8.27 -6.64 5.77
CA LEU A 171 8.98 -6.80 7.04
C LEU A 171 8.94 -8.24 7.56
N LYS A 172 7.77 -8.91 7.43
CA LYS A 172 7.63 -10.32 7.79
C LYS A 172 8.49 -11.24 6.92
N TRP A 173 8.56 -10.97 5.61
CA TRP A 173 9.41 -11.74 4.70
C TRP A 173 10.89 -11.53 4.96
N LEU A 174 11.28 -10.32 5.37
CA LEU A 174 12.65 -9.95 5.69
C LEU A 174 13.06 -10.31 7.12
N MET A 175 12.15 -10.85 7.93
CA MET A 175 12.40 -11.17 9.34
C MET A 175 12.97 -9.97 10.11
N LEU A 176 12.47 -8.77 9.80
CA LEU A 176 12.83 -7.54 10.51
C LEU A 176 11.84 -7.30 11.65
N GLU A 177 12.37 -7.04 12.83
CA GLU A 177 11.58 -6.88 14.05
C GLU A 177 11.82 -5.52 14.70
N LYS A 178 10.73 -4.86 15.09
CA LYS A 178 10.77 -3.65 15.93
C LYS A 178 10.85 -4.03 17.42
N PRO A 179 11.70 -3.37 18.23
CA PRO A 179 12.58 -2.24 17.92
C PRO A 179 14.03 -2.65 17.56
N THR A 180 14.29 -3.93 17.30
CA THR A 180 15.65 -4.47 17.16
C THR A 180 16.32 -4.01 15.87
N ASP A 181 15.59 -4.08 14.75
CA ASP A 181 16.13 -3.79 13.41
C ASP A 181 15.75 -2.39 12.92
N TYR A 182 14.67 -1.80 13.44
CA TYR A 182 14.16 -0.48 13.05
C TYR A 182 13.23 0.12 14.13
N LYS A 183 13.03 1.44 14.10
CA LYS A 183 12.30 2.20 15.12
C LYS A 183 10.82 2.34 14.80
N GLY A 184 10.48 2.50 13.52
CA GLY A 184 9.10 2.73 13.09
C GLY A 184 8.81 2.19 11.70
N GLU A 185 7.54 2.01 11.40
CA GLU A 185 7.07 1.64 10.07
C GLU A 185 5.92 2.57 9.67
N PHE A 186 5.83 2.88 8.39
CA PHE A 186 4.76 3.70 7.83
C PHE A 186 4.23 3.06 6.55
N ASP A 187 2.96 2.63 6.59
CA ASP A 187 2.28 2.09 5.42
C ASP A 187 1.68 3.22 4.58
N VAL A 188 2.23 3.43 3.39
CA VAL A 188 1.76 4.44 2.44
C VAL A 188 0.32 4.17 1.99
N ALA A 189 -0.15 2.91 2.08
CA ALA A 189 -1.55 2.58 1.80
C ALA A 189 -2.51 3.29 2.77
N ASP A 190 -2.10 3.52 4.02
CA ASP A 190 -2.91 4.21 5.02
C ASP A 190 -3.06 5.71 4.74
N LEU A 191 -2.09 6.31 4.05
CA LEU A 191 -2.16 7.71 3.65
C LEU A 191 -3.22 7.96 2.56
N PHE A 192 -3.41 7.00 1.67
CA PHE A 192 -4.26 7.15 0.48
C PHE A 192 -5.52 6.28 0.50
N ARG A 193 -5.83 5.65 1.64
CA ARG A 193 -7.07 4.88 1.82
C ARG A 193 -8.27 5.82 1.86
N LEU A 194 -9.38 5.38 1.27
CA LEU A 194 -10.64 6.13 1.31
C LEU A 194 -11.65 5.46 2.24
N PRO A 195 -12.27 6.18 3.18
CA PRO A 195 -13.34 5.63 3.99
C PRO A 195 -14.55 5.34 3.11
N MET A 196 -15.12 4.16 3.28
CA MET A 196 -16.38 3.73 2.70
C MET A 196 -17.50 3.87 3.73
N GLN A 197 -18.71 4.12 3.24
CA GLN A 197 -19.89 4.29 4.08
C GLN A 197 -20.07 3.13 5.05
N SER A 198 -20.34 3.50 6.29
CA SER A 198 -20.49 2.57 7.40
C SER A 198 -21.80 1.79 7.29
N THR A 199 -21.72 0.47 7.37
CA THR A 199 -22.85 -0.37 7.75
C THR A 199 -22.61 -0.75 9.21
N ASN A 200 -23.37 -0.16 10.14
CA ASN A 200 -23.33 -0.43 11.59
C ASN A 200 -22.30 0.36 12.43
N GLY A 201 -21.85 1.54 12.01
CA GLY A 201 -20.91 2.39 12.77
C GLY A 201 -19.42 2.07 12.57
N VAL A 202 -19.11 0.90 12.01
CA VAL A 202 -17.73 0.52 11.62
C VAL A 202 -17.37 1.15 10.28
N VAL A 203 -16.23 1.84 10.22
CA VAL A 203 -15.68 2.38 8.96
C VAL A 203 -14.92 1.28 8.24
N ARG A 204 -15.20 1.12 6.94
CA ARG A 204 -14.38 0.27 6.07
C ARG A 204 -13.52 1.15 5.21
N TYR A 205 -12.29 0.74 4.95
CA TYR A 205 -11.40 1.47 4.07
C TYR A 205 -11.25 0.77 2.72
N ARG A 206 -11.21 1.57 1.66
CA ARG A 206 -10.79 1.12 0.33
C ARG A 206 -9.34 1.53 0.12
N TYR A 207 -8.51 0.53 -0.14
CA TYR A 207 -7.12 0.71 -0.50
C TYR A 207 -6.97 0.66 -2.02
N PHE A 208 -5.98 1.38 -2.54
CA PHE A 208 -5.65 1.43 -3.96
C PHE A 208 -4.23 0.94 -4.18
N SER A 209 -3.98 0.30 -5.33
CA SER A 209 -2.63 -0.10 -5.69
C SER A 209 -1.72 1.12 -5.84
N LEU A 210 -0.42 0.95 -5.55
CA LEU A 210 0.57 2.02 -5.70
C LEU A 210 0.58 2.56 -7.13
N ARG A 211 0.42 1.68 -8.12
CA ARG A 211 0.25 2.07 -9.54
C ARG A 211 -0.92 3.04 -9.73
N HIS A 212 -2.05 2.81 -9.08
CA HIS A 212 -3.20 3.71 -9.15
C HIS A 212 -2.86 5.06 -8.49
N VAL A 213 -2.34 5.01 -7.26
CA VAL A 213 -1.98 6.21 -6.48
C VAL A 213 -0.97 7.09 -7.24
N ALA A 214 0.13 6.50 -7.72
CA ALA A 214 1.18 7.19 -8.46
C ALA A 214 0.67 7.84 -9.76
N LYS A 215 -0.21 7.15 -10.50
CA LYS A 215 -0.83 7.69 -11.72
C LYS A 215 -1.60 8.98 -11.45
N TYR A 216 -2.39 9.02 -10.38
CA TYR A 216 -3.27 10.15 -10.09
C TYR A 216 -2.59 11.28 -9.32
N LEU A 217 -1.61 10.99 -8.47
CA LEU A 217 -0.90 12.02 -7.69
C LEU A 217 0.24 12.66 -8.47
N LEU A 218 1.05 11.86 -9.17
CA LEU A 218 2.28 12.31 -9.81
C LEU A 218 2.10 12.55 -11.32
N GLY A 219 0.90 12.30 -11.85
CA GLY A 219 0.65 12.36 -13.29
C GLY A 219 1.45 11.33 -14.09
N HIS A 220 2.01 10.31 -13.42
CA HIS A 220 2.92 9.35 -14.04
C HIS A 220 2.17 8.49 -15.06
N LYS A 221 2.41 8.75 -16.35
CA LYS A 221 2.02 7.85 -17.43
C LYS A 221 3.14 6.83 -17.59
N TYR A 222 2.86 5.56 -17.32
CA TYR A 222 3.82 4.49 -17.61
C TYR A 222 3.94 4.30 -19.13
N PRO A 223 5.15 4.19 -19.70
CA PRO A 223 5.32 3.84 -21.10
C PRO A 223 4.92 2.37 -21.27
N GLY A 224 3.79 2.12 -21.94
CA GLY A 224 3.32 0.75 -22.24
C GLY A 224 1.80 0.57 -22.29
N GLY A 225 1.02 1.52 -21.78
CA GLY A 225 -0.44 1.52 -21.90
C GLY A 225 -0.90 2.26 -23.15
N GLY A 226 -0.68 1.67 -24.33
CA GLY A 226 -1.27 2.12 -25.59
C GLY A 226 -2.80 2.04 -25.53
N SER A 227 -3.44 3.08 -26.06
CA SER A 227 -4.90 3.22 -26.22
C SER A 227 -5.44 2.22 -27.24
#